data_AF-Q6KZ67-F1
#
_entry.id   AF-Q6KZ67-F1
#
_cell.length_a   1.000
_cell.length_b   1.000
_cell.length_c   1.000
_cell.angle_alpha   90.00
_cell.angle_beta   90.00
_cell.angle_gamma   90.00
#
_symmetry.space_group_name_H-M   'P 1'
#
loop_
_entity.id
_entity.type
_entity.pdbx_description
1 polymer ?
#
loop_
_entity_poly.entity_id
_entity_poly.type
_entity_poly.pdbx_seq_one_letter_code
_entity_poly.pdbx_strand_id
1 'polypeptide(L)'
;MLSGYIPLAVMLIIIVLVMYLLFIILPAISANRYKPDKRISFKRKDIIENLNIQNNPPASDDSYLHPFESGEVAKEYREGNVTIQYYIIVLLFVLFDIDMLLLLPWAFDFYRLGLLPFIETILFLVMPLFAVYYAFKMGYMRWMK
;
A
#
# COMPACT_ATOMS: atom_id res chain seq x y z
N MET A 1 -15.40 -23.94 20.94
CA MET A 1 -14.63 -22.68 20.98
C MET A 1 -13.25 -22.78 20.32
N LEU A 2 -12.57 -23.94 20.32
CA LEU A 2 -11.26 -24.09 19.65
C LEU A 2 -11.30 -24.16 18.11
N SER A 3 -12.46 -24.50 17.51
CA SER A 3 -12.59 -24.72 16.06
C SER A 3 -12.50 -23.44 15.20
N GLY A 4 -12.75 -22.26 15.77
CA GLY A 4 -12.68 -20.98 15.04
C GLY A 4 -11.26 -20.43 14.88
N TYR A 5 -10.33 -20.81 15.76
CA TYR A 5 -8.93 -20.37 15.69
C TYR A 5 -8.12 -21.17 14.66
N ILE A 6 -8.54 -22.39 14.32
CA ILE A 6 -7.84 -23.26 13.37
C ILE A 6 -7.83 -22.64 11.95
N PRO A 7 -8.96 -22.16 11.39
CA PRO A 7 -8.96 -21.45 10.11
C PRO A 7 -8.06 -20.21 10.10
N LEU A 8 -8.06 -19.45 11.21
CA LEU A 8 -7.26 -18.22 11.32
C LEU A 8 -5.75 -18.53 11.35
N ALA A 9 -5.35 -19.55 12.13
CA ALA A 9 -3.97 -20.02 12.17
C ALA A 9 -3.50 -20.54 10.80
N VAL A 10 -4.35 -21.29 10.10
CA VAL A 10 -4.06 -21.79 8.75
C VAL A 10 -3.90 -20.63 7.77
N MET A 11 -4.79 -19.64 7.79
CA MET A 11 -4.69 -18.45 6.95
C MET A 11 -3.41 -17.66 7.23
N LEU A 12 -3.04 -17.48 8.51
CA LEU A 12 -1.80 -16.78 8.89
C LEU A 12 -0.57 -17.53 8.37
N ILE A 13 -0.54 -18.86 8.53
CA ILE A 13 0.54 -19.71 7.99
C ILE A 13 0.60 -19.60 6.47
N ILE A 14 -0.55 -19.64 5.78
CA ILE A 14 -0.61 -19.49 4.33
C ILE A 14 -0.09 -18.12 3.90
N ILE A 15 -0.48 -17.04 4.58
CA ILE A 15 -0.01 -15.68 4.27
C ILE A 15 1.51 -15.59 4.42
N VAL A 16 2.06 -16.09 5.53
CA VAL A 16 3.50 -16.09 5.77
C VAL A 16 4.23 -16.96 4.73
N LEU A 17 3.68 -18.13 4.39
CA LEU A 17 4.23 -19.01 3.35
C LEU A 17 4.21 -18.36 1.97
N VAL A 18 3.08 -17.76 1.58
CA VAL A 18 2.91 -17.06 0.30
C VAL A 18 3.87 -15.89 0.22
N MET A 19 4.00 -15.10 1.30
CA MET A 19 4.95 -14.00 1.39
C MET A 19 6.39 -14.52 1.22
N TYR A 20 6.76 -15.59 1.93
CA TYR A 20 8.08 -16.20 1.80
C TYR A 20 8.38 -16.71 0.37
N LEU A 21 7.41 -17.39 -0.26
CA LEU A 21 7.53 -17.89 -1.63
C LEU A 21 7.63 -16.74 -2.64
N LEU A 22 6.84 -15.67 -2.45
CA LEU A 22 6.86 -14.48 -3.29
C LEU A 22 8.26 -13.84 -3.29
N PHE A 23 8.88 -13.69 -2.11
CA PHE A 23 10.25 -13.19 -2.00
C PHE A 23 11.31 -14.07 -2.68
N ILE A 24 11.09 -15.38 -2.82
CA ILE A 24 11.99 -16.29 -3.53
C ILE A 24 11.78 -16.24 -5.04
N ILE A 25 10.52 -16.19 -5.46
CA ILE A 25 10.12 -16.30 -6.86
C ILE A 25 10.41 -15.01 -7.63
N LEU A 26 10.13 -13.84 -7.05
CA LEU A 26 10.29 -12.55 -7.72
C LEU A 26 11.72 -12.32 -8.25
N PRO A 27 12.79 -12.48 -7.46
CA PRO A 27 14.16 -12.29 -7.95
C PRO A 27 14.54 -13.31 -9.02
N ALA A 28 14.09 -14.57 -8.88
CA ALA A 28 14.36 -15.64 -9.84
C ALA A 28 13.67 -15.41 -11.20
N ILE A 29 12.42 -14.92 -11.20
CA ILE A 29 11.70 -14.55 -12.42
C ILE A 29 12.27 -13.26 -13.02
N SER A 30 12.60 -12.26 -12.21
CA SER A 30 13.19 -10.99 -12.66
C SER A 30 14.47 -11.22 -13.49
N ALA A 31 15.33 -12.13 -13.05
CA ALA A 31 16.57 -12.46 -13.76
C ALA A 31 16.35 -13.00 -15.19
N ASN A 32 15.23 -13.67 -15.47
CA ASN A 32 14.91 -14.20 -16.80
C ASN A 32 14.69 -13.10 -17.85
N ARG A 33 14.36 -11.87 -17.43
CA ARG A 33 14.26 -10.72 -18.33
C ARG A 33 15.61 -10.36 -18.96
N TYR A 34 16.71 -10.58 -18.24
CA TYR A 34 18.05 -10.14 -18.64
C TYR A 34 18.90 -11.25 -19.27
N LYS A 35 18.58 -12.52 -19.01
CA LYS A 35 19.28 -13.70 -19.58
C LYS A 35 18.26 -14.67 -20.17
N PRO A 36 17.65 -14.35 -21.31
CA PRO A 36 16.55 -15.14 -21.89
C PRO A 36 16.97 -16.54 -22.33
N ASP A 37 18.26 -16.77 -22.51
CA ASP A 37 18.89 -18.06 -22.85
C ASP A 37 19.14 -18.96 -21.63
N LYS A 38 19.12 -18.39 -20.41
CA LYS A 38 19.48 -19.10 -19.19
C LYS A 38 18.23 -19.60 -18.45
N ARG A 39 18.20 -20.90 -18.12
CA ARG A 39 17.10 -21.48 -17.33
C ARG A 39 17.03 -20.86 -15.92
N ILE A 40 15.80 -20.68 -15.42
CA ILE A 40 15.53 -20.16 -14.07
C ILE A 40 16.19 -21.06 -13.01
N SER A 41 17.01 -20.48 -12.14
CA SER A 41 17.65 -21.19 -11.05
C SER A 41 17.11 -20.74 -9.69
N PHE A 42 16.67 -21.71 -8.88
CA PHE A 42 16.13 -21.49 -7.54
C PHE A 42 17.14 -21.79 -6.42
N LYS A 43 18.42 -21.92 -6.76
CA LYS A 43 19.47 -22.12 -5.75
C LYS A 43 19.62 -20.85 -4.92
N ARG A 44 19.82 -20.99 -3.61
CA ARG A 44 20.00 -19.84 -2.69
C ARG A 44 21.11 -18.90 -3.14
N LYS A 45 22.25 -19.45 -3.60
CA LYS A 45 23.39 -18.66 -4.08
C LYS A 45 23.00 -17.79 -5.28
N ASP A 46 22.32 -18.38 -6.25
CA ASP A 46 21.86 -17.72 -7.47
C ASP A 46 20.78 -16.68 -7.17
N ILE A 47 19.88 -16.93 -6.20
CA ILE A 47 18.89 -15.93 -5.74
C ILE A 47 19.59 -14.74 -5.09
N ILE A 48 20.57 -14.98 -4.21
CA ILE A 48 21.35 -13.92 -3.56
C ILE A 48 22.18 -13.14 -4.59
N GLU A 49 22.75 -13.84 -5.58
CA GLU A 49 23.44 -13.21 -6.71
C GLU A 49 22.46 -12.33 -7.50
N ASN A 50 21.28 -12.85 -7.87
CA ASN A 50 20.24 -12.10 -8.59
C ASN A 50 19.67 -10.91 -7.80
N LEU A 51 19.67 -10.95 -6.47
CA LEU A 51 19.33 -9.81 -5.62
C LEU A 51 20.39 -8.70 -5.66
N ASN A 52 21.65 -9.07 -5.87
CA ASN A 52 22.77 -8.15 -6.04
C ASN A 52 23.00 -7.74 -7.50
N ILE A 53 22.28 -8.34 -8.46
CA ILE A 53 22.31 -7.95 -9.87
C ILE A 53 21.60 -6.59 -10.03
N GLN A 54 22.34 -5.50 -9.77
CA GLN A 54 22.15 -4.24 -10.50
C GLN A 54 22.96 -4.32 -11.80
N ASN A 55 22.59 -5.22 -12.71
CA ASN A 55 23.22 -5.30 -14.04
C ASN A 55 22.39 -4.51 -15.06
N ASN A 56 22.05 -3.26 -14.75
CA ASN A 56 22.16 -2.30 -15.83
C ASN A 56 23.67 -2.15 -16.01
N PRO A 57 24.28 -2.38 -17.20
CA PRO A 57 25.52 -1.67 -17.44
C PRO A 57 25.17 -0.20 -17.14
N PRO A 58 25.81 0.45 -16.16
CA PRO A 58 25.70 1.88 -16.09
C PRO A 58 26.01 2.38 -17.51
N ALA A 59 25.28 3.40 -17.98
CA ALA A 59 25.87 4.19 -19.06
C ALA A 59 27.32 4.44 -18.64
N SER A 60 28.28 4.40 -19.56
CA SER A 60 29.70 4.58 -19.19
C SER A 60 29.96 5.90 -18.42
N ASP A 61 28.95 6.77 -18.44
CA ASP A 61 28.78 7.99 -17.68
C ASP A 61 27.77 7.81 -16.52
N ASP A 62 27.99 8.50 -15.41
CA ASP A 62 27.20 8.49 -14.16
C ASP A 62 25.74 8.98 -14.34
N SER A 63 25.34 9.31 -15.57
CA SER A 63 24.00 9.75 -16.02
C SER A 63 22.79 8.98 -15.44
N TYR A 64 22.93 7.67 -15.15
CA TYR A 64 21.86 6.84 -14.57
C TYR A 64 21.60 7.10 -13.09
N LEU A 65 22.51 7.81 -12.40
CA LEU A 65 22.34 8.26 -11.02
C LEU A 65 21.54 9.57 -10.93
N HIS A 66 21.40 10.28 -12.05
CA HIS A 66 20.69 11.56 -12.09
C HIS A 66 19.18 11.38 -12.29
N PRO A 67 18.35 12.24 -11.70
CA PRO A 67 16.91 12.28 -11.97
C PRO A 67 16.61 12.44 -13.47
N PHE A 68 15.58 11.76 -13.94
CA PHE A 68 15.11 11.90 -15.32
C PHE A 68 14.43 13.26 -15.53
N GLU A 69 15.04 14.12 -16.33
CA GLU A 69 14.54 15.48 -16.65
C GLU A 69 14.31 15.63 -18.16
N SER A 70 13.64 14.65 -18.78
CA SER A 70 13.23 14.68 -20.19
C SER A 70 14.38 14.97 -21.20
N GLY A 71 15.61 14.55 -20.87
CA GLY A 71 16.80 14.73 -21.71
C GLY A 71 17.69 15.93 -21.34
N GLU A 72 17.29 16.73 -20.35
CA GLU A 72 18.10 17.81 -19.79
C GLU A 72 18.89 17.36 -18.55
N VAL A 73 19.93 18.12 -18.18
CA VAL A 73 20.70 17.89 -16.94
C VAL A 73 19.86 18.30 -15.75
N ALA A 74 19.76 17.43 -14.74
CA ALA A 74 18.96 17.69 -13.56
C ALA A 74 19.44 18.94 -12.80
N LYS A 75 18.53 19.93 -12.67
CA LYS A 75 18.72 21.05 -11.76
C LYS A 75 18.42 20.62 -10.34
N GLU A 76 19.13 21.20 -9.37
CA GLU A 76 18.79 21.04 -7.96
C GLU A 76 17.33 21.42 -7.73
N TYR A 77 16.58 20.46 -7.15
CA TYR A 77 15.16 20.64 -6.87
C TYR A 77 15.00 21.72 -5.80
N ARG A 78 14.37 22.83 -6.15
CA ARG A 78 13.92 23.81 -5.17
C ARG A 78 12.65 23.25 -4.53
N GLU A 79 12.64 23.04 -3.22
CA GLU A 79 11.47 22.53 -2.49
C GLU A 79 10.21 23.27 -2.95
N GLY A 80 9.34 22.54 -3.66
CA GLY A 80 8.07 23.06 -4.10
C GLY A 80 7.13 23.27 -2.92
N ASN A 81 6.26 24.28 -3.00
CA ASN A 81 5.19 24.45 -2.03
C ASN A 81 4.26 23.23 -2.12
N VAL A 82 4.15 22.46 -1.03
CA VAL A 82 3.15 21.39 -0.95
C VAL A 82 1.77 22.03 -0.81
N THR A 83 0.88 21.74 -1.75
CA THR A 83 -0.49 22.26 -1.71
C THR A 83 -1.24 21.68 -0.50
N ILE A 84 -1.78 22.55 0.36
CA ILE A 84 -2.52 22.18 1.60
C ILE A 84 -3.70 21.22 1.35
N GLN A 85 -4.21 21.18 0.13
CA GLN A 85 -5.33 20.32 -0.29
C GLN A 85 -5.07 18.83 -0.05
N TYR A 86 -3.84 18.37 -0.27
CA TYR A 86 -3.47 16.96 -0.04
C TYR A 86 -3.56 16.58 1.43
N TYR A 87 -3.22 17.50 2.34
CA TYR A 87 -3.28 17.26 3.78
C TYR A 87 -4.71 16.96 4.25
N ILE A 88 -5.69 17.73 3.78
CA ILE A 88 -7.09 17.58 4.21
C ILE A 88 -7.67 16.25 3.72
N ILE A 89 -7.33 15.85 2.49
CA ILE A 89 -7.78 14.56 1.94
C ILE A 89 -7.17 13.40 2.74
N VAL A 90 -5.87 13.45 3.03
CA VAL A 90 -5.19 12.41 3.82
C VAL A 90 -5.75 12.35 5.25
N LEU A 91 -5.98 13.49 5.88
CA LEU A 91 -6.54 13.54 7.23
C LEU A 91 -7.95 12.94 7.29
N LEU A 92 -8.82 13.27 6.32
CA LEU A 92 -10.16 12.69 6.22
C LEU A 92 -10.12 11.18 5.95
N PHE A 93 -9.19 10.74 5.12
CA PHE A 93 -8.99 9.32 4.83
C PHE A 93 -8.59 8.55 6.10
N VAL A 94 -7.60 9.05 6.85
CA VAL A 94 -7.14 8.40 8.10
C VAL A 94 -8.26 8.35 9.14
N LEU A 95 -9.03 9.44 9.28
CA LEU A 95 -10.15 9.49 10.22
C LEU A 95 -11.23 8.47 9.85
N PHE A 96 -11.62 8.40 8.58
CA PHE A 96 -12.58 7.42 8.08
C PHE A 96 -12.08 5.97 8.22
N ASP A 97 -10.79 5.71 8.04
CA ASP A 97 -10.21 4.37 8.17
C ASP A 97 -10.24 3.87 9.62
N ILE A 98 -9.97 4.75 10.59
CA ILE A 98 -10.12 4.45 12.02
C ILE A 98 -11.58 4.13 12.35
N ASP A 99 -12.53 4.86 11.78
CA ASP A 99 -13.95 4.60 11.99
C ASP A 99 -14.34 3.20 11.46
N MET A 100 -13.81 2.79 10.31
CA MET A 100 -14.04 1.44 9.77
C MET A 100 -13.48 0.34 10.67
N LEU A 101 -12.32 0.57 11.30
CA LEU A 101 -11.75 -0.34 12.29
C LEU A 101 -12.69 -0.49 13.51
N LEU A 102 -13.28 0.61 13.98
CA LEU A 102 -14.22 0.61 15.12
C LEU A 102 -15.51 -0.15 14.83
N LEU A 103 -15.88 -0.33 13.55
CA LEU A 103 -17.03 -1.14 13.16
C LEU A 103 -16.78 -2.65 13.25
N LEU A 104 -15.52 -3.11 13.31
CA LEU A 104 -15.20 -4.55 13.29
C LEU A 104 -15.79 -5.30 14.50
N PRO A 105 -15.63 -4.85 15.76
CA PRO A 105 -16.21 -5.55 16.91
C PRO A 105 -17.74 -5.55 16.88
N TRP A 106 -18.34 -4.43 16.44
CA TRP A 106 -19.79 -4.32 16.30
C TRP A 106 -20.33 -5.28 15.23
N ALA A 107 -19.66 -5.39 14.08
CA ALA A 107 -20.05 -6.29 13.01
C ALA A 107 -19.93 -7.77 13.42
N PHE A 108 -18.94 -8.10 14.25
CA PHE A 108 -18.72 -9.47 14.74
C PHE A 108 -19.87 -9.97 15.63
N ASP A 109 -20.39 -9.12 16.53
CA ASP A 109 -21.45 -9.48 17.49
C ASP A 109 -22.83 -8.90 17.13
N PHE A 110 -23.03 -8.44 15.90
CA PHE A 110 -24.22 -7.70 15.45
C PHE A 110 -25.56 -8.32 15.89
N TYR A 111 -25.71 -9.64 15.75
CA TYR A 111 -26.95 -10.36 16.09
C TYR A 111 -27.31 -10.33 17.58
N ARG A 112 -26.35 -10.08 18.47
CA ARG A 112 -26.54 -10.10 19.93
C ARG A 112 -26.76 -8.72 20.54
N LEU A 113 -26.48 -7.66 19.78
CA LEU A 113 -26.40 -6.28 20.27
C LEU A 113 -27.77 -5.58 20.31
N GLY A 114 -28.76 -6.05 19.56
CA GLY A 114 -30.11 -5.47 19.52
C GLY A 114 -30.18 -4.12 18.78
N LEU A 115 -31.28 -3.38 18.96
CA LEU A 115 -31.58 -2.18 18.16
C LEU A 115 -30.79 -0.92 18.56
N LEU A 116 -30.39 -0.79 19.82
CA LEU A 116 -29.69 0.42 20.30
C LEU A 116 -28.31 0.58 19.64
N PRO A 117 -27.40 -0.42 19.68
CA PRO A 117 -26.09 -0.30 19.03
C PRO A 117 -26.18 -0.20 17.50
N PHE A 118 -27.28 -0.67 16.91
CA PHE A 118 -27.55 -0.47 15.48
C PHE A 118 -27.78 1.01 15.14
N ILE A 119 -28.59 1.72 15.93
CA ILE A 119 -28.83 3.16 15.73
C ILE A 119 -27.54 3.96 15.98
N GLU A 120 -26.80 3.62 17.04
CA GLU A 120 -25.51 4.26 17.35
C GLU A 120 -24.51 4.10 16.19
N THR A 121 -24.48 2.92 15.57
CA THR A 121 -23.61 2.65 14.41
C THR A 121 -24.02 3.43 13.17
N ILE A 122 -25.33 3.57 12.91
CA ILE A 122 -25.82 4.41 11.82
C ILE A 122 -25.40 5.87 12.05
N LEU A 123 -25.57 6.37 13.28
CA LEU A 123 -25.16 7.75 13.62
C LEU A 123 -23.64 7.92 13.46
N PHE A 124 -22.87 6.93 13.89
CA PHE A 124 -21.43 6.90 13.75
C PHE A 124 -20.98 6.92 12.28
N LEU A 125 -21.64 6.17 11.39
CA LEU A 125 -21.37 6.18 9.94
C LEU A 125 -21.72 7.50 9.26
N VAL A 126 -22.77 8.19 9.72
CA VAL A 126 -23.20 9.48 9.15
C VAL A 126 -22.27 10.62 9.55
N MET A 127 -21.63 10.55 10.71
CA MET A 127 -20.74 11.58 11.22
C MET A 127 -19.55 11.92 10.27
N PRO A 128 -18.72 10.96 9.81
CA PRO A 128 -17.63 11.25 8.89
C PRO A 128 -18.13 11.67 7.50
N LEU A 129 -19.31 11.19 7.07
CA LEU A 129 -19.94 11.68 5.83
C LEU A 129 -20.24 13.17 5.89
N PHE A 130 -20.66 13.68 7.06
CA PHE A 130 -20.88 15.11 7.26
C PHE A 130 -19.56 15.91 7.19
N ALA A 131 -18.47 15.37 7.73
CA ALA A 131 -17.14 15.98 7.63
C ALA A 131 -16.66 16.08 6.17
N VAL A 132 -16.85 15.02 5.37
CA VAL A 132 -16.53 15.01 3.94
C VAL A 132 -17.40 16.02 3.18
N TYR A 133 -18.71 16.04 3.47
CA TYR A 133 -19.63 17.01 2.86
C TYR A 133 -19.22 18.46 3.17
N TYR A 134 -18.83 18.75 4.42
CA TYR A 134 -18.32 20.07 4.80
C TYR A 134 -17.04 20.43 4.06
N ALA A 135 -16.08 19.50 3.99
CA ALA A 135 -14.82 19.73 3.27
C ALA A 135 -15.05 19.96 1.76
N PHE A 136 -16.04 19.28 1.17
CA PHE A 136 -16.47 19.51 -0.20
C PHE A 136 -17.02 20.93 -0.39
N LYS A 137 -17.93 21.35 0.49
CA LYS A 137 -18.54 22.68 0.44
C LYS A 137 -17.51 23.81 0.56
N MET A 138 -16.48 23.61 1.39
CA MET A 138 -15.39 24.57 1.57
C MET A 138 -14.39 24.60 0.41
N GLY A 139 -14.52 23.69 -0.56
CA GLY A 139 -13.65 23.66 -1.73
C GLY A 139 -12.26 23.10 -1.46
N TYR A 140 -12.03 22.46 -0.31
CA TYR A 140 -10.74 21.82 0.00
C TYR A 140 -10.42 20.64 -0.93
N MET A 141 -11.46 20.05 -1.54
CA MET A 141 -11.34 19.00 -2.55
C MET A 141 -11.37 19.52 -3.99
N ARG A 142 -11.34 20.86 -4.20
CA ARG A 142 -11.23 21.44 -5.55
C ARG A 142 -9.77 21.58 -5.92
N TRP A 143 -9.35 20.84 -6.94
CA TRP A 143 -8.02 20.97 -7.51
C TRP A 143 -7.83 22.38 -8.08
N MET A 144 -6.75 23.05 -7.64
CA MET A 144 -6.27 24.25 -8.31
C MET A 144 -5.89 23.89 -9.75
N LYS A 145 -6.29 24.75 -10.68
CA LYS A 145 -6.00 24.60 -12.11
C LYS A 145 -4.66 25.25 -12.45
#